data_AF-A0A1Q7HDB9-F1
#
_entry.id   AF-A0A1Q7HDB9-F1
#
_cell.length_a   1.000
_cell.length_b   1.000
_cell.length_c   1.000
_cell.angle_alpha   90.00
_cell.angle_beta   90.00
_cell.angle_gamma   90.00
#
_symmetry.space_group_name_H-M   'P 1'
#
loop_
_entity.id
_entity.type
_entity.pdbx_description
1 polymer ?
#
loop_
_entity_poly.entity_id
_entity_poly.type
_entity_poly.pdbx_seq_one_letter_code
_entity_poly.pdbx_strand_id
1 'polypeptide(L)'
;MVEPLNQVECATHGRGTQAFLCQHLIEESSLEFHRDDPTVENPYPDAWCRACEKVRRRAGGWDRLDPTRAPPIRLVCGHCYDNILLRHLSAPRTLFARLRSVFTRPPAGRPSFKSVVHDEAVLVASRRARDRLRAELKPRFIAGLSPGERLMVKAPFTTPAGGREWMWIRVARWQGPRIHGVLDNDPVHMRDLKAGAHVDVLEDEILDYLLFRSDGTSEGNETAVLMHGER
;
A
#
# COMPACT_ATOMS: atom_id res chain seq x y z
N MET A 1 -26.30 21.46 -9.67
CA MET A 1 -24.83 21.39 -9.67
C MET A 1 -24.37 22.13 -8.43
N VAL A 2 -23.96 21.41 -7.39
CA VAL A 2 -23.48 22.03 -6.14
C VAL A 2 -21.97 22.05 -6.26
N GLU A 3 -21.37 23.23 -6.40
CA GLU A 3 -19.92 23.35 -6.29
C GLU A 3 -19.50 22.91 -4.88
N PRO A 4 -18.53 21.99 -4.73
CA PRO A 4 -18.08 21.58 -3.41
C PRO A 4 -17.29 22.73 -2.78
N LEU A 5 -17.95 23.49 -1.89
CA LEU A 5 -17.46 24.74 -1.27
C LEU A 5 -16.19 24.61 -0.41
N ASN A 6 -15.61 23.42 -0.32
CA ASN A 6 -14.66 23.03 0.72
C ASN A 6 -13.48 22.28 0.08
N GLN A 7 -12.74 22.93 -0.83
CA GLN A 7 -11.54 22.36 -1.46
C GLN A 7 -10.26 23.05 -0.97
N VAL A 8 -9.18 22.28 -0.89
CA VAL A 8 -7.83 22.75 -0.54
C VAL A 8 -6.82 22.26 -1.56
N GLU A 9 -5.83 23.09 -1.89
CA GLU A 9 -4.70 22.71 -2.74
C GLU A 9 -3.61 22.08 -1.86
N CYS A 10 -3.38 20.77 -2.02
CA CYS A 10 -2.32 20.06 -1.32
C CYS A 10 -1.05 20.05 -2.19
N ALA A 11 0.08 20.44 -1.61
CA ALA A 11 1.37 20.39 -2.29
C ALA A 11 1.76 18.97 -2.80
N THR A 12 1.19 17.92 -2.21
CA THR A 12 1.48 16.52 -2.56
C THR A 12 0.42 15.88 -3.45
N HIS A 13 -0.87 16.15 -3.19
CA HIS A 13 -1.98 15.45 -3.83
C HIS A 13 -2.82 16.34 -4.76
N GLY A 14 -2.42 17.60 -4.94
CA GLY A 14 -3.21 18.59 -5.66
C GLY A 14 -4.52 18.93 -4.96
N ARG A 15 -5.51 19.36 -5.74
CA ARG A 15 -6.81 19.78 -5.21
C ARG A 15 -7.60 18.60 -4.65
N GLY A 16 -8.12 18.76 -3.43
CA GLY A 16 -9.01 17.78 -2.81
C GLY A 16 -9.95 18.40 -1.80
N THR A 17 -10.94 17.63 -1.35
CA THR A 17 -11.87 18.05 -0.30
C THR A 17 -11.10 18.35 0.99
N GLN A 18 -11.43 19.45 1.64
CA GLN A 18 -10.78 19.87 2.87
C GLN A 18 -11.31 19.10 4.08
N ALA A 19 -10.45 18.88 5.07
CA ALA A 19 -10.80 18.34 6.37
C ALA A 19 -9.85 18.88 7.45
N PHE A 20 -10.30 18.93 8.71
CA PHE A 20 -9.48 19.40 9.82
C PHE A 20 -9.13 18.29 10.80
N LEU A 21 -7.82 18.12 11.06
CA LEU A 21 -7.30 17.12 11.98
C LEU A 21 -6.51 17.76 13.11
N CYS A 22 -6.56 17.19 14.31
CA CYS A 22 -5.61 17.57 15.35
C CYS A 22 -4.18 17.20 14.94
N GLN A 23 -3.21 18.05 15.26
CA GLN A 23 -1.80 17.88 14.89
C GLN A 23 -1.22 16.55 15.37
N HIS A 24 -1.67 16.01 16.51
CA HIS A 24 -1.23 14.70 17.01
C HIS A 24 -1.53 13.55 16.04
N LEU A 25 -2.68 13.57 15.33
CA LEU A 25 -2.96 12.55 14.32
C LEU A 25 -2.01 12.67 13.12
N ILE A 26 -1.48 13.86 12.85
CA ILE A 26 -0.53 14.08 11.76
C ILE A 26 0.87 13.60 12.13
N GLU A 27 1.27 13.79 13.38
CA GLU A 27 2.65 13.57 13.85
C GLU A 27 2.88 12.18 14.46
N GLU A 28 1.83 11.54 15.00
CA GLU A 28 1.93 10.25 15.68
C GLU A 28 1.24 9.13 14.88
N SER A 29 1.26 7.91 15.43
CA SER A 29 0.61 6.73 14.85
C SER A 29 -0.01 5.87 15.94
N SER A 30 -0.90 4.94 15.57
CA SER A 30 -1.58 4.01 16.52
C SER A 30 -2.42 4.67 17.63
N LEU A 31 -2.73 5.97 17.51
CA LEU A 31 -3.74 6.63 18.34
C LEU A 31 -5.16 6.22 17.94
N GLU A 32 -6.11 6.21 18.88
CA GLU A 32 -7.54 6.12 18.52
C GLU A 32 -7.94 7.33 17.67
N PHE A 33 -8.66 7.05 16.58
CA PHE A 33 -9.11 8.04 15.60
C PHE A 33 -10.61 8.33 15.82
N HIS A 34 -10.91 9.43 16.50
CA HIS A 34 -12.28 9.90 16.72
C HIS A 34 -12.71 10.81 15.58
N ARG A 35 -13.92 10.59 15.06
CA ARG A 35 -14.57 11.40 14.02
C ARG A 35 -16.09 11.20 14.07
N ASP A 36 -16.84 12.10 13.45
CA ASP A 36 -18.24 11.84 13.12
C ASP A 36 -18.35 10.82 11.97
N ASP A 37 -19.54 10.25 11.77
CA ASP A 37 -19.77 9.31 10.69
C ASP A 37 -19.68 10.01 9.31
N PRO A 38 -18.85 9.50 8.39
CA PRO A 38 -18.76 10.05 7.04
C PRO A 38 -20.09 9.96 6.28
N THR A 39 -20.43 10.99 5.52
CA THR A 39 -21.62 11.06 4.65
C THR A 39 -21.23 11.31 3.20
N VAL A 40 -22.19 11.24 2.27
CA VAL A 40 -21.93 11.56 0.86
C VAL A 40 -21.54 13.04 0.71
N GLU A 41 -22.15 13.91 1.51
CA GLU A 41 -21.93 15.34 1.53
C GLU A 41 -20.65 15.73 2.27
N ASN A 42 -20.28 14.94 3.29
CA ASN A 42 -19.05 15.11 4.06
C ASN A 42 -18.31 13.78 4.24
N PRO A 43 -17.55 13.32 3.22
CA PRO A 43 -16.81 12.07 3.29
C PRO A 43 -15.58 12.15 4.22
N TYR A 44 -15.15 13.36 4.58
CA TYR A 44 -13.94 13.61 5.39
C TYR A 44 -14.26 14.50 6.60
N PRO A 45 -15.07 14.01 7.57
CA PRO A 45 -15.42 14.79 8.74
C PRO A 45 -14.20 15.02 9.63
N ASP A 46 -14.17 16.15 10.33
CA ASP A 46 -13.06 16.51 11.22
C ASP A 46 -12.73 15.39 12.21
N ALA A 47 -11.44 15.22 12.48
CA ALA A 47 -10.95 14.08 13.24
C ALA A 47 -9.89 14.44 14.29
N TRP A 48 -9.89 13.71 15.38
CA TRP A 48 -9.01 13.98 16.52
C TRP A 48 -8.65 12.72 17.30
N CYS A 49 -7.57 12.79 18.08
CA CYS A 49 -7.11 11.64 18.87
C CYS A 49 -7.84 11.54 20.23
N ARG A 50 -7.69 10.41 20.93
CA ARG A 50 -8.23 10.22 22.29
C ARG A 50 -7.86 11.33 23.28
N ALA A 51 -6.65 11.89 23.19
CA ALA A 51 -6.23 12.98 24.08
C ALA A 51 -7.06 14.25 23.83
N CYS A 52 -7.24 14.61 22.56
CA CYS A 52 -8.10 15.71 22.14
C CYS A 52 -9.57 15.45 22.48
N GLU A 53 -10.04 14.21 22.43
CA GLU A 53 -11.41 13.86 22.84
C GLU A 53 -11.64 14.13 24.34
N LYS A 54 -10.65 13.85 25.19
CA LYS A 54 -10.74 14.19 26.63
C LYS A 54 -10.84 15.70 26.84
N VAL A 55 -10.12 16.49 26.04
CA VAL A 55 -10.18 17.96 26.09
C VAL A 55 -11.58 18.44 25.69
N ARG A 56 -12.09 17.97 24.54
CA ARG A 56 -13.46 18.29 24.06
C ARG A 56 -14.53 17.97 25.11
N ARG A 57 -14.47 16.77 25.70
CA ARG A 57 -15.45 16.33 26.70
C ARG A 57 -15.43 17.19 27.97
N ARG A 58 -14.24 17.59 28.45
CA ARG A 58 -14.11 18.45 29.63
C ARG A 58 -14.65 19.86 29.38
N ALA A 59 -14.48 20.39 28.17
CA ALA A 59 -15.04 21.67 27.77
C ALA A 59 -16.55 21.61 27.48
N GLY A 60 -17.12 20.40 27.32
CA GLY A 60 -18.53 20.22 26.95
C GLY A 60 -18.82 20.55 25.48
N GLY A 61 -17.83 20.37 24.60
CA GLY A 61 -17.89 20.67 23.16
C GLY A 61 -16.69 21.47 22.66
N TRP A 62 -16.51 21.50 21.34
CA TRP A 62 -15.44 22.28 20.71
C TRP A 62 -15.70 23.80 20.83
N ASP A 63 -16.96 24.23 20.72
CA ASP A 63 -17.35 25.65 20.79
C ASP A 63 -17.15 26.30 22.17
N ARG A 64 -16.93 25.48 23.20
CA ARG A 64 -16.76 25.91 24.59
C ARG A 64 -15.31 25.81 25.06
N LEU A 65 -14.38 25.54 24.15
CA LEU A 65 -12.98 25.34 24.48
C LEU A 65 -12.25 26.68 24.62
N ASP A 66 -11.52 26.83 25.71
CA ASP A 66 -10.57 27.94 25.90
C ASP A 66 -9.50 27.88 24.80
N PRO A 67 -9.30 28.94 23.99
CA PRO A 67 -8.31 28.96 22.92
C PRO A 67 -6.88 28.63 23.38
N THR A 68 -6.54 28.95 24.64
CA THR A 68 -5.21 28.64 25.22
C THR A 68 -5.03 27.15 25.52
N ARG A 69 -6.13 26.39 25.56
CA ARG A 69 -6.17 24.94 25.82
C ARG A 69 -6.58 24.15 24.59
N ALA A 70 -6.83 24.82 23.46
CA ALA A 70 -7.21 24.17 22.23
C ALA A 70 -6.03 23.39 21.63
N PRO A 71 -6.21 22.11 21.26
CA PRO A 71 -5.16 21.39 20.56
C PRO A 71 -4.93 22.04 19.19
N PRO A 72 -3.69 22.11 18.70
CA PRO A 72 -3.42 22.61 17.35
C PRO A 72 -4.19 21.77 16.32
N ILE A 73 -4.96 22.44 15.45
CA ILE A 73 -5.71 21.83 14.35
C ILE A 73 -5.05 22.22 13.03
N ARG A 74 -5.03 21.28 12.08
CA ARG A 74 -4.40 21.44 10.77
C ARG A 74 -5.40 21.11 9.67
N LEU A 75 -5.37 21.92 8.61
CA LEU A 75 -6.09 21.68 7.37
C LEU A 75 -5.36 20.62 6.54
N VAL A 76 -6.09 19.62 6.07
CA VAL A 76 -5.59 18.56 5.18
C VAL A 76 -6.57 18.33 4.02
N CYS A 77 -6.08 17.77 2.90
CA CYS A 77 -6.97 17.29 1.84
C CYS A 77 -7.48 15.87 2.16
N GLY A 78 -8.54 15.42 1.50
CA GLY A 78 -9.14 14.09 1.67
C GLY A 78 -8.15 12.94 1.49
N HIS A 79 -7.21 13.06 0.56
CA HIS A 79 -6.14 12.05 0.41
C HIS A 79 -5.21 12.00 1.62
N CYS A 80 -4.82 13.16 2.17
CA CYS A 80 -4.06 13.20 3.41
C CYS A 80 -4.86 12.64 4.59
N TYR A 81 -6.18 12.91 4.64
CA TYR A 81 -7.08 12.37 5.64
C TYR A 81 -7.04 10.84 5.66
N ASP A 82 -7.23 10.21 4.50
CA ASP A 82 -7.22 8.75 4.36
C ASP A 82 -5.88 8.16 4.80
N ASN A 83 -4.77 8.75 4.34
CA ASN A 83 -3.43 8.33 4.75
C ASN A 83 -3.24 8.43 6.27
N ILE A 84 -3.75 9.50 6.90
CA ILE A 84 -3.65 9.69 8.34
C ILE A 84 -4.50 8.67 9.08
N LEU A 85 -5.76 8.46 8.67
CA LEU A 85 -6.66 7.45 9.23
C LEU A 85 -6.01 6.06 9.23
N LEU A 86 -5.40 5.65 8.11
CA LEU A 86 -4.76 4.35 7.98
C LEU A 86 -3.63 4.13 9.01
N ARG A 87 -2.85 5.16 9.35
CA ARG A 87 -1.78 5.09 10.37
C ARG A 87 -2.29 4.86 11.80
N HIS A 88 -3.60 5.05 12.01
CA HIS A 88 -4.25 4.98 13.31
C HIS A 88 -5.15 3.75 13.48
N LEU A 89 -5.48 3.05 12.40
CA LEU A 89 -6.20 1.77 12.47
C LEU A 89 -5.27 0.70 13.06
N SER A 90 -5.55 0.27 14.30
CA SER A 90 -4.90 -0.90 14.90
C SER A 90 -5.42 -2.17 14.22
N ALA A 91 -4.52 -3.11 13.86
CA ALA A 91 -4.92 -4.43 13.41
C ALA A 91 -5.82 -5.13 14.46
N PRO A 92 -6.89 -5.84 14.06
CA PRO A 92 -7.81 -6.46 15.01
C PRO A 92 -7.07 -7.47 15.92
N ARG A 93 -7.27 -7.32 17.24
CA ARG A 93 -6.64 -8.13 18.31
C ARG A 93 -7.18 -9.57 18.43
N THR A 94 -7.57 -10.22 17.34
CA THR A 94 -8.24 -11.53 17.40
C THR A 94 -7.80 -12.44 16.26
N LEU A 95 -6.68 -13.16 16.44
CA LEU A 95 -6.45 -14.53 15.93
C LEU A 95 -5.06 -15.10 16.28
N PHE A 96 -4.06 -14.28 16.63
CA PHE A 96 -2.71 -14.73 16.99
C PHE A 96 -2.44 -14.78 18.51
N ALA A 97 -3.42 -15.22 19.31
CA ALA A 97 -3.25 -15.41 20.76
C ALA A 97 -2.66 -16.80 21.16
N ARG A 98 -2.23 -17.62 20.20
CA ARG A 98 -1.64 -18.93 20.47
C ARG A 98 -0.54 -19.26 19.47
N LEU A 99 0.67 -18.79 19.75
CA LEU A 99 1.95 -19.46 19.44
C LEU A 99 3.06 -18.63 20.09
N ARG A 100 3.26 -18.88 21.38
CA ARG A 100 4.38 -18.35 22.15
C ARG A 100 5.43 -19.45 22.22
N SER A 101 6.38 -19.49 21.28
CA SER A 101 7.71 -20.06 21.55
C SER A 101 8.73 -19.72 20.45
N VAL A 102 9.87 -19.20 20.92
CA VAL A 102 11.19 -19.14 20.26
C VAL A 102 11.38 -18.07 19.19
N PHE A 103 11.51 -16.80 19.61
CA PHE A 103 12.39 -15.86 18.91
C PHE A 103 13.28 -15.16 19.93
N THR A 104 14.54 -15.58 19.96
CA THR A 104 15.65 -14.74 20.41
C THR A 104 15.57 -13.38 19.69
N ARG A 105 15.77 -12.28 20.43
CA ARG A 105 15.81 -10.91 19.89
C ARG A 105 16.65 -10.89 18.59
N PRO A 106 16.10 -10.42 17.45
CA PRO A 106 16.94 -10.12 16.31
C PRO A 106 17.88 -8.95 16.70
N PRO A 107 19.13 -8.94 16.20
CA PRO A 107 20.05 -7.84 16.46
C PRO A 107 19.50 -6.54 15.87
N ALA A 108 19.75 -5.44 16.56
CA ALA A 108 19.36 -4.12 16.10
C ALA A 108 20.18 -3.71 14.88
N GLY A 109 19.57 -3.76 13.70
CA GLY A 109 20.10 -3.23 12.46
C GLY A 109 19.00 -3.23 11.40
N ARG A 110 18.65 -2.06 10.85
CA ARG A 110 17.76 -1.99 9.69
C ARG A 110 18.49 -2.64 8.51
N PRO A 111 17.89 -3.61 7.78
CA PRO A 111 18.48 -4.09 6.55
C PRO A 111 18.63 -2.92 5.56
N SER A 112 19.84 -2.72 5.06
CA SER A 112 20.14 -1.75 4.01
C SER A 112 19.89 -2.42 2.66
N PHE A 113 18.84 -2.01 1.95
CA PHE A 113 18.55 -2.50 0.60
C PHE A 113 19.41 -1.72 -0.39
N LYS A 114 20.27 -2.43 -1.12
CA LYS A 114 20.97 -1.84 -2.27
C LYS A 114 19.97 -1.66 -3.40
N SER A 115 19.75 -0.42 -3.82
CA SER A 115 19.08 -0.13 -5.09
C SER A 115 19.89 -0.78 -6.23
N VAL A 116 19.41 -1.88 -6.80
CA VAL A 116 20.05 -2.51 -7.95
C VAL A 116 19.68 -1.68 -9.19
N VAL A 117 20.70 -1.10 -9.83
CA VAL A 117 20.53 -0.46 -11.14
C VAL A 117 20.29 -1.57 -12.16
N HIS A 118 19.22 -1.49 -12.95
CA HIS A 118 18.97 -2.45 -14.02
C HIS A 118 19.99 -2.20 -15.12
N ASP A 119 20.92 -3.14 -15.31
CA ASP A 119 21.83 -3.12 -16.44
C ASP A 119 21.12 -3.55 -17.74
N GLU A 120 21.85 -3.51 -18.85
CA GLU A 120 21.31 -3.87 -20.16
C GLU A 120 20.79 -5.33 -20.20
N ALA A 121 21.47 -6.26 -19.54
CA ALA A 121 21.08 -7.66 -19.51
C ALA A 121 19.73 -7.86 -18.81
N VAL A 122 19.53 -7.20 -17.66
CA VAL A 122 18.26 -7.22 -16.93
C VAL A 122 17.14 -6.58 -17.75
N LEU A 123 17.43 -5.48 -18.47
CA LEU A 123 16.43 -4.84 -19.35
C LEU A 123 16.04 -5.71 -20.55
N VAL A 124 16.99 -6.47 -21.13
CA VAL A 124 16.71 -7.43 -22.20
C VAL A 124 15.87 -8.60 -21.67
N ALA A 125 16.21 -9.15 -20.50
CA ALA A 125 15.43 -10.21 -19.85
C ALA A 125 14.01 -9.74 -19.53
N SER A 126 13.85 -8.51 -19.03
CA SER A 126 12.53 -7.93 -18.78
C SER A 126 11.69 -7.75 -20.05
N ARG A 127 12.30 -7.43 -21.20
CA ARG A 127 11.60 -7.42 -22.49
C ARG A 127 11.10 -8.83 -22.87
N ARG A 128 11.98 -9.83 -22.79
CA ARG A 128 11.60 -11.24 -23.05
C ARG A 128 10.46 -11.70 -22.14
N ALA A 129 10.52 -11.35 -20.85
CA ALA A 129 9.48 -11.67 -19.88
C ALA A 129 8.12 -11.08 -20.29
N ARG A 130 8.08 -9.81 -20.72
CA ARG A 130 6.86 -9.15 -21.21
C ARG A 130 6.34 -9.76 -22.51
N ASP A 131 7.23 -10.09 -23.45
CA ASP A 131 6.86 -10.74 -24.71
C ASP A 131 6.21 -12.10 -24.46
N ARG A 132 6.83 -12.93 -23.60
CA ARG A 132 6.32 -14.24 -23.17
C ARG A 132 4.97 -14.12 -22.45
N LEU A 133 4.84 -13.14 -21.56
CA LEU A 133 3.59 -12.85 -20.86
C LEU A 133 2.45 -12.56 -21.83
N ARG A 134 2.68 -11.70 -22.83
CA ARG A 134 1.63 -11.31 -23.80
C ARG A 134 1.31 -12.40 -24.80
N ALA A 135 2.33 -13.04 -25.37
CA ALA A 135 2.17 -13.99 -26.45
C ALA A 135 1.59 -15.33 -25.98
N GLU A 136 1.94 -15.78 -24.78
CA GLU A 136 1.66 -17.16 -24.36
C GLU A 136 0.94 -17.26 -23.01
N LEU A 137 1.44 -16.59 -21.97
CA LEU A 137 0.91 -16.78 -20.62
C LEU A 137 -0.43 -16.09 -20.40
N LYS A 138 -0.67 -14.92 -20.99
CA LYS A 138 -1.94 -14.20 -20.92
C LYS A 138 -3.08 -14.99 -21.58
N PRO A 139 -2.95 -15.50 -22.83
CA PRO A 139 -3.97 -16.38 -23.40
C PRO A 139 -4.24 -17.63 -22.54
N ARG A 140 -3.18 -18.29 -22.05
CA ARG A 140 -3.31 -19.46 -21.15
C ARG A 140 -4.04 -19.12 -19.86
N PHE A 141 -3.71 -17.99 -19.23
CA PHE A 141 -4.35 -17.54 -18.00
C PHE A 141 -5.83 -17.23 -18.22
N ILE A 142 -6.17 -16.54 -19.32
CA ILE A 142 -7.56 -16.21 -19.69
C ILE A 142 -8.37 -17.46 -19.98
N ALA A 143 -7.77 -18.48 -20.61
CA ALA A 143 -8.39 -19.78 -20.84
C ALA A 143 -8.60 -20.61 -19.56
N GLY A 144 -7.93 -20.21 -18.46
CA GLY A 144 -7.86 -20.94 -17.20
C GLY A 144 -6.60 -21.80 -17.14
N LEU A 145 -5.71 -21.48 -16.19
CA LEU A 145 -4.54 -22.32 -15.92
C LEU A 145 -4.96 -23.68 -15.36
N SER A 146 -4.08 -24.67 -15.51
CA SER A 146 -4.34 -26.02 -14.98
C SER A 146 -4.44 -25.99 -13.46
N PRO A 147 -5.22 -26.89 -12.82
CA PRO A 147 -5.28 -26.96 -11.36
C PRO A 147 -3.90 -27.09 -10.73
N GLY A 148 -3.61 -26.23 -9.74
CA GLY A 148 -2.31 -26.18 -9.06
C GLY A 148 -1.26 -25.30 -9.76
N GLU A 149 -1.50 -24.83 -10.98
CA GLU A 149 -0.65 -23.80 -11.59
C GLU A 149 -0.98 -22.42 -11.01
N ARG A 150 0.03 -21.56 -10.87
CA ARG A 150 -0.13 -20.17 -10.41
C ARG A 150 0.81 -19.24 -11.15
N LEU A 151 0.26 -18.17 -11.71
CA LEU A 151 1.05 -17.11 -12.34
C LEU A 151 1.29 -15.96 -11.36
N MET A 152 2.54 -15.51 -11.33
CA MET A 152 2.98 -14.32 -10.61
C MET A 152 3.72 -13.37 -11.54
N VAL A 153 3.64 -12.07 -11.25
CA VAL A 153 4.35 -11.01 -11.98
C VAL A 153 5.07 -10.09 -11.01
N LYS A 154 6.22 -9.55 -11.40
CA LYS A 154 7.01 -8.61 -10.61
C LYS A 154 6.83 -7.21 -11.17
N ALA A 155 6.22 -6.31 -10.40
CA ALA A 155 5.88 -4.96 -10.85
C ALA A 155 6.56 -3.89 -9.97
N PRO A 156 6.81 -2.69 -10.52
CA PRO A 156 7.37 -1.58 -9.78
C PRO A 156 6.29 -0.88 -8.98
N PHE A 157 6.65 -0.43 -7.78
CA PHE A 157 5.84 0.44 -6.96
C PHE A 157 6.68 1.62 -6.50
N THR A 158 6.15 2.81 -6.68
CA THR A 158 6.81 4.04 -6.25
C THR A 158 6.77 4.14 -4.75
N THR A 159 7.94 4.12 -4.12
CA THR A 159 8.06 4.35 -2.68
C THR A 159 7.77 5.82 -2.34
N PRO A 160 7.33 6.13 -1.11
CA PRO A 160 7.13 7.52 -0.68
C PRO A 160 8.37 8.41 -0.78
N ALA A 161 9.57 7.81 -0.81
CA ALA A 161 10.84 8.50 -0.96
C ALA A 161 11.27 8.71 -2.43
N GLY A 162 10.41 8.39 -3.41
CA GLY A 162 10.68 8.55 -4.84
C GLY A 162 11.53 7.43 -5.48
N GLY A 163 11.92 6.41 -4.69
CA GLY A 163 12.52 5.18 -5.20
C GLY A 163 11.48 4.19 -5.75
N ARG A 164 11.95 3.07 -6.32
CA ARG A 164 11.08 1.96 -6.76
C ARG A 164 11.34 0.73 -5.91
N GLU A 165 10.26 0.13 -5.41
CA GLU A 165 10.26 -1.21 -4.83
C GLU A 165 9.65 -2.17 -5.85
N TRP A 166 10.26 -3.34 -6.04
CA TRP A 166 9.74 -4.36 -6.95
C TRP A 166 9.10 -5.47 -6.16
N MET A 167 7.84 -5.77 -6.45
CA MET A 167 7.07 -6.72 -5.66
C MET A 167 6.42 -7.80 -6.52
N TRP A 168 6.35 -9.00 -5.96
CA TRP A 168 5.66 -10.13 -6.57
C TRP A 168 4.16 -10.08 -6.30
N ILE A 169 3.39 -10.19 -7.38
CA ILE A 169 1.93 -10.12 -7.41
C ILE A 169 1.42 -11.43 -8.00
N ARG A 170 0.57 -12.12 -7.27
CA ARG A 170 -0.22 -13.24 -7.81
C ARG A 170 -1.30 -12.70 -8.74
N VAL A 171 -1.33 -13.16 -9.99
CA VAL A 171 -2.32 -12.72 -10.97
C VAL A 171 -3.68 -13.33 -10.59
N ALA A 172 -4.68 -12.48 -10.36
CA ALA A 172 -6.04 -12.89 -10.03
C ALA A 172 -7.00 -12.69 -11.21
N ARG A 173 -6.82 -11.63 -11.99
CA ARG A 173 -7.59 -11.33 -13.20
C ARG A 173 -6.75 -10.53 -14.19
N TRP A 174 -6.98 -10.75 -15.49
CA TRP A 174 -6.32 -9.99 -16.56
C TRP A 174 -7.38 -9.47 -17.54
N GLN A 175 -7.48 -8.14 -17.69
CA GLN A 175 -8.48 -7.47 -18.52
C GLN A 175 -7.83 -6.43 -19.43
N GLY A 176 -7.80 -6.68 -20.73
CA GLY A 176 -7.06 -5.83 -21.65
C GLY A 176 -5.59 -5.74 -21.20
N PRO A 177 -5.00 -4.53 -21.04
CA PRO A 177 -3.62 -4.37 -20.57
C PRO A 177 -3.48 -4.39 -19.04
N ARG A 178 -4.59 -4.44 -18.28
CA ARG A 178 -4.59 -4.33 -16.82
C ARG A 178 -4.58 -5.71 -16.16
N ILE A 179 -3.70 -5.88 -15.18
CA ILE A 179 -3.61 -7.04 -14.32
C ILE A 179 -4.11 -6.63 -12.93
N HIS A 180 -5.14 -7.34 -12.46
CA HIS A 180 -5.57 -7.29 -11.06
C HIS A 180 -4.96 -8.48 -10.35
N GLY A 181 -4.29 -8.23 -9.23
CA GLY A 181 -3.60 -9.27 -8.50
C GLY A 181 -3.60 -9.08 -7.01
N VAL A 182 -2.90 -9.98 -6.34
CA VAL A 182 -2.75 -10.01 -4.89
C VAL A 182 -1.27 -10.03 -4.57
N LEU A 183 -0.78 -9.09 -3.76
CA LEU A 183 0.61 -9.09 -3.32
C LEU A 183 0.94 -10.35 -2.52
N ASP A 184 2.08 -10.98 -2.84
CA ASP A 184 2.55 -12.19 -2.14
C ASP A 184 3.60 -11.86 -1.06
N ASN A 185 4.30 -10.74 -1.23
CA ASN A 185 5.29 -10.27 -0.26
C ASN A 185 4.70 -9.19 0.64
N ASP A 186 5.14 -9.17 1.90
CA ASP A 186 5.02 -7.97 2.73
C ASP A 186 6.03 -6.94 2.21
N PRO A 187 5.57 -5.80 1.67
CA PRO A 187 6.45 -4.75 1.20
C PRO A 187 7.31 -4.22 2.33
N VAL A 188 8.58 -3.97 2.04
CA VAL A 188 9.51 -3.41 3.02
C VAL A 188 9.31 -1.90 3.14
N HIS A 189 8.95 -1.22 2.05
CA HIS A 189 8.85 0.25 2.00
C HIS A 189 7.45 0.77 1.66
N MET A 190 6.54 -0.08 1.16
CA MET A 190 5.13 0.28 0.95
C MET A 190 4.28 -0.04 2.19
N ARG A 191 4.15 0.92 3.10
CA ARG A 191 3.47 0.73 4.41
C ARG A 191 1.95 0.54 4.33
N ASP A 192 1.35 0.88 3.18
CA ASP A 192 -0.10 0.73 2.90
C ASP A 192 -0.45 -0.57 2.16
N LEU A 193 0.58 -1.33 1.78
CA LEU A 193 0.44 -2.62 1.11
C LEU A 193 0.97 -3.71 2.05
N LYS A 194 0.31 -4.86 2.03
CA LYS A 194 0.70 -6.05 2.80
C LYS A 194 0.47 -7.27 1.93
N ALA A 195 1.09 -8.40 2.28
CA ALA A 195 0.72 -9.66 1.64
C ALA A 195 -0.80 -9.86 1.73
N GLY A 196 -1.43 -10.18 0.60
CA GLY A 196 -2.89 -10.27 0.48
C GLY A 196 -3.59 -9.00 0.00
N ALA A 197 -2.91 -7.86 -0.17
CA ALA A 197 -3.53 -6.66 -0.71
C ALA A 197 -3.82 -6.79 -2.21
N HIS A 198 -4.99 -6.31 -2.64
CA HIS A 198 -5.35 -6.24 -4.05
C HIS A 198 -4.66 -5.04 -4.71
N VAL A 199 -4.05 -5.29 -5.86
CA VAL A 199 -3.31 -4.26 -6.62
C VAL A 199 -3.62 -4.35 -8.10
N ASP A 200 -3.57 -3.20 -8.77
CA ASP A 200 -3.69 -3.05 -10.20
C ASP A 200 -2.35 -2.64 -10.79
N VAL A 201 -1.89 -3.34 -11.82
CA VAL A 201 -0.66 -3.00 -12.56
C VAL A 201 -0.88 -3.15 -14.06
N LEU A 202 -0.05 -2.50 -14.87
CA LEU A 202 -0.09 -2.62 -16.33
C LEU A 202 0.89 -3.69 -16.82
N GLU A 203 0.50 -4.47 -17.82
CA GLU A 203 1.37 -5.52 -18.41
C GLU A 203 2.67 -4.96 -19.02
N ASP A 204 2.69 -3.68 -19.36
CA ASP A 204 3.85 -2.95 -19.90
C ASP A 204 4.89 -2.60 -18.84
N GLU A 205 4.47 -2.54 -17.57
CA GLU A 205 5.32 -2.18 -16.43
C GLU A 205 5.99 -3.39 -15.79
N ILE A 206 5.63 -4.61 -16.20
CA ILE A 206 6.12 -5.84 -15.60
C ILE A 206 7.62 -6.03 -15.86
N LEU A 207 8.36 -6.25 -14.79
CA LEU A 207 9.78 -6.57 -14.84
C LEU A 207 10.02 -8.02 -15.21
N ASP A 208 9.28 -8.93 -14.57
CA ASP A 208 9.48 -10.38 -14.68
C ASP A 208 8.20 -11.15 -14.33
N TYR A 209 8.20 -12.46 -14.56
CA TYR A 209 7.13 -13.36 -14.16
C TYR A 209 7.66 -14.61 -13.48
N LEU A 210 6.77 -15.33 -12.82
CA LEU A 210 7.03 -16.66 -12.30
C LEU A 210 5.77 -17.51 -12.44
N LEU A 211 5.85 -18.58 -13.24
CA LEU A 211 4.79 -19.57 -13.40
C LEU A 211 5.13 -20.79 -12.55
N PHE A 212 4.39 -21.03 -11.49
CA PHE A 212 4.43 -22.29 -10.75
C PHE A 212 3.59 -23.34 -11.48
N ARG A 213 4.17 -24.52 -11.68
CA ARG A 213 3.49 -25.68 -12.26
C ARG A 213 2.98 -26.62 -11.17
N SER A 214 2.04 -27.48 -11.52
CA SER A 214 1.45 -28.45 -10.60
C SER A 214 2.44 -29.50 -10.08
N ASP A 215 3.54 -29.73 -10.79
CA ASP A 215 4.63 -30.65 -10.39
C ASP A 215 5.64 -30.02 -9.41
N GLY A 216 5.39 -28.77 -8.98
CA GLY A 216 6.27 -28.03 -8.07
C GLY A 216 7.42 -27.31 -8.75
N THR A 217 7.59 -27.45 -10.07
CA THR A 217 8.57 -26.69 -10.83
C THR A 217 8.10 -25.26 -11.10
N SER A 218 9.04 -24.39 -11.45
CA SER A 218 8.74 -23.02 -11.87
C SER A 218 9.43 -22.63 -13.18
N GLU A 219 8.81 -21.70 -13.92
CA GLU A 219 9.37 -21.03 -15.10
C GLU A 219 9.38 -19.51 -14.86
N GLY A 220 10.38 -18.80 -15.42
CA GLY A 220 10.54 -17.35 -15.28
C GLY A 220 11.69 -16.98 -14.34
N ASN A 221 11.58 -15.83 -13.67
CA ASN A 221 12.54 -15.31 -12.69
C ASN A 221 13.94 -14.96 -13.25
N GLU A 222 14.05 -14.76 -14.57
CA GLU A 222 15.34 -14.52 -15.25
C GLU A 222 16.03 -13.25 -14.73
N THR A 223 15.27 -12.19 -14.46
CA THR A 223 15.83 -10.93 -13.98
C THR A 223 16.44 -11.08 -12.59
N ALA A 224 15.87 -11.91 -11.72
CA ALA A 224 16.41 -12.17 -10.39
C ALA A 224 17.71 -12.97 -10.46
N VAL A 225 17.80 -13.95 -11.37
CA VAL A 225 19.03 -14.72 -11.62
C VAL A 225 20.15 -13.77 -12.05
N LEU A 226 19.86 -12.82 -12.95
CA LEU A 226 20.85 -11.84 -13.40
C LEU A 226 21.28 -10.85 -12.30
N MET A 227 20.34 -10.44 -11.43
CA MET A 227 20.62 -9.49 -10.35
C MET A 227 21.32 -10.11 -9.13
N HIS A 228 21.07 -11.39 -8.84
CA HIS A 228 21.50 -12.03 -7.60
C HIS A 228 22.40 -13.26 -7.80
N GLY A 229 22.53 -13.76 -9.03
CA GLY A 229 23.38 -14.92 -9.35
C GLY A 229 22.89 -16.25 -8.77
N GLU A 230 21.69 -16.28 -8.18
CA GLU A 230 21.12 -17.49 -7.56
C GLU A 230 20.26 -18.24 -8.57
N ARG A 231 20.56 -19.54 -8.71
CA ARG A 231 19.88 -20.51 -9.58
C ARG A 231 19.13 -21.51 -8.72
#